data_AF-A0A7D5QFV5-F1
#
_entry.id   AF-A0A7D5QFV5-F1
#
_cell.length_a   1.000
_cell.length_b   1.000
_cell.length_c   1.000
_cell.angle_alpha   90.00
_cell.angle_beta   90.00
_cell.angle_gamma   90.00
#
_symmetry.space_group_name_H-M   'P 1'
#
loop_
_entity.id
_entity.type
_entity.pdbx_description
1 polymer ?
#
loop_
_entity_poly.entity_id
_entity_poly.type
_entity_poly.pdbx_seq_one_letter_code
_entity_poly.pdbx_strand_id
1 'polypeptide(L)'
;MVPTTAATPSTPASASVREPFAPRTLLRDGVAAGAVIAGLYGLLYAVPLPPFAIPGYLTIVAFDALEAVLPPFTSSAAYDAAFATFLGVLALLSALAASWTRAHGAPDGWRPGVAGAFATLGALALALAAGVFLRYAAGDFVPLLLVTGTGVALLVGGAAVAFGSATFARDSA
;
A
#
# COMPACT_ATOMS: atom_id res chain seq x y z
N MET A 1 58.98 -10.88 -27.81
CA MET A 1 57.64 -11.53 -27.88
C MET A 1 56.99 -11.36 -26.53
N VAL A 2 56.06 -10.40 -26.42
CA VAL A 2 55.34 -10.10 -25.18
C VAL A 2 54.04 -10.91 -25.20
N PRO A 3 53.72 -11.70 -24.16
CA PRO A 3 52.49 -12.47 -24.13
C PRO A 3 51.31 -11.53 -23.85
N THR A 4 50.51 -11.28 -24.87
CA THR A 4 49.23 -10.58 -24.76
C THR A 4 48.26 -11.47 -23.98
N THR A 5 48.06 -11.16 -22.71
CA THR A 5 47.06 -11.85 -21.87
C THR A 5 45.68 -11.39 -22.32
N ALA A 6 44.95 -12.25 -23.01
CA ALA A 6 43.57 -11.99 -23.40
C ALA A 6 42.71 -11.90 -22.13
N ALA A 7 42.18 -10.71 -21.84
CA ALA A 7 41.22 -10.51 -20.77
C ALA A 7 39.95 -11.32 -21.08
N THR A 8 39.63 -12.27 -20.21
CA THR A 8 38.38 -13.03 -20.29
C THR A 8 37.22 -12.06 -20.11
N PRO A 9 36.25 -11.97 -21.04
CA PRO A 9 35.09 -11.13 -20.87
C PRO A 9 34.31 -11.61 -19.64
N SER A 10 34.28 -10.79 -18.60
CA SER A 10 33.42 -11.02 -17.45
C SER A 10 31.98 -10.95 -17.93
N THR A 11 31.32 -12.10 -18.02
CA THR A 11 29.88 -12.20 -18.25
C THR A 11 29.20 -11.23 -17.28
N PRO A 12 28.47 -10.22 -17.76
CA PRO A 12 27.79 -9.30 -16.86
C PRO A 12 26.87 -10.14 -15.98
N ALA A 13 27.12 -10.09 -14.66
CA ALA A 13 26.30 -10.77 -13.68
C ALA A 13 24.84 -10.41 -13.99
N SER A 14 24.09 -11.39 -14.47
CA SER A 14 22.66 -11.26 -14.72
C SER A 14 22.05 -10.78 -13.42
N ALA A 15 21.68 -9.49 -13.38
CA ALA A 15 21.00 -8.91 -12.23
C ALA A 15 19.84 -9.86 -11.91
N SER A 16 19.92 -10.53 -10.76
CA SER A 16 18.98 -11.58 -10.43
C SER A 16 17.59 -10.98 -10.42
N VAL A 17 16.81 -11.23 -11.48
CA VAL A 17 15.41 -10.83 -11.57
C VAL A 17 14.73 -11.54 -10.40
N ARG A 18 14.45 -10.82 -9.31
CA ARG A 18 13.81 -11.43 -8.15
C ARG A 18 12.40 -11.81 -8.53
N GLU A 19 12.02 -13.04 -8.23
CA GLU A 19 10.65 -13.50 -8.47
C GLU A 19 9.67 -12.60 -7.68
N PRO A 20 8.65 -12.03 -8.34
CA PRO A 20 7.74 -11.06 -7.71
C PRO A 20 7.04 -11.60 -6.46
N PHE A 21 6.77 -12.90 -6.42
CA PHE A 21 6.03 -13.60 -5.36
C PHE A 21 6.94 -14.43 -4.43
N ALA A 22 8.26 -14.27 -4.50
CA ALA A 22 9.15 -14.94 -3.57
C ALA A 22 8.84 -14.53 -2.11
N PRO A 23 8.89 -15.45 -1.13
CA PRO A 23 8.57 -15.14 0.27
C PRO A 23 9.35 -13.96 0.85
N ARG A 24 10.64 -13.84 0.49
CA ARG A 24 11.51 -12.72 0.91
C ARG A 24 11.04 -11.38 0.35
N THR A 25 10.55 -11.36 -0.89
CA THR A 25 10.04 -10.16 -1.55
C THR A 25 8.73 -9.72 -0.88
N LEU A 26 7.81 -10.67 -0.66
CA LEU A 26 6.55 -10.43 0.05
C LEU A 26 6.79 -9.91 1.48
N LEU A 27 7.75 -10.49 2.21
CA LEU A 27 8.07 -10.02 3.56
C LEU A 27 8.59 -8.58 3.55
N ARG A 28 9.52 -8.23 2.64
CA ARG A 28 10.04 -6.86 2.52
C ARG A 28 8.90 -5.88 2.25
N ASP A 29 8.02 -6.22 1.33
CA ASP A 29 6.92 -5.34 0.95
C ASP A 29 5.86 -5.25 2.01
N GLY A 30 5.57 -6.35 2.70
CA GLY A 30 4.69 -6.36 3.86
C GLY A 30 5.21 -5.46 4.96
N VAL A 31 6.52 -5.47 5.24
CA VAL A 31 7.14 -4.56 6.21
C VAL A 31 7.04 -3.10 5.76
N ALA A 32 7.37 -2.81 4.49
CA ALA A 32 7.27 -1.45 3.96
C ALA A 32 5.83 -0.93 3.95
N ALA A 33 4.88 -1.76 3.51
CA ALA A 33 3.46 -1.44 3.49
C ALA A 33 2.91 -1.28 4.91
N GLY A 34 3.25 -2.19 5.81
CA GLY A 34 2.88 -2.13 7.22
C GLY A 34 3.38 -0.84 7.89
N ALA A 35 4.62 -0.43 7.62
CA ALA A 35 5.15 0.85 8.11
C ALA A 35 4.36 2.05 7.58
N VAL A 36 3.94 2.05 6.31
CA VAL A 36 3.10 3.12 5.73
C VAL A 36 1.71 3.13 6.37
N ILE A 37 1.05 1.98 6.48
CA ILE A 37 -0.29 1.86 7.07
C ILE A 37 -0.26 2.30 8.53
N ALA A 38 0.70 1.79 9.31
CA ALA A 38 0.89 2.20 10.70
C ALA A 38 1.23 3.68 10.82
N GLY A 39 2.05 4.22 9.90
CA GLY A 39 2.39 5.63 9.84
C GLY A 39 1.18 6.52 9.54
N LEU A 40 0.32 6.13 8.60
CA LEU A 40 -0.92 6.85 8.28
C LEU A 40 -1.95 6.78 9.42
N TYR A 41 -2.05 5.62 10.06
CA TYR A 41 -2.85 5.46 11.27
C TYR A 41 -2.31 6.32 12.42
N GLY A 42 -1.00 6.35 12.65
CA GLY A 42 -0.37 7.23 13.63
C GLY A 42 -0.54 8.71 13.30
N LEU A 43 -0.50 9.07 12.01
CA LEU A 43 -0.66 10.44 11.52
C LEU A 43 -2.03 11.01 11.85
N LEU A 44 -3.08 10.19 11.89
CA LEU A 44 -4.41 10.59 12.36
C LEU A 44 -4.35 11.24 13.75
N TYR A 45 -3.54 10.68 14.67
CA TYR A 45 -3.40 11.20 16.03
C TYR A 45 -2.47 12.40 16.14
N ALA A 46 -1.50 12.51 15.22
CA ALA A 46 -0.56 13.63 15.22
C ALA A 46 -1.14 14.88 14.53
N VAL A 47 -1.90 14.70 13.45
CA VAL A 47 -2.47 15.79 12.63
C VAL A 47 -3.93 15.45 12.29
N PRO A 48 -4.89 15.76 13.17
CA PRO A 48 -6.30 15.40 13.00
C PRO A 48 -7.03 16.37 12.05
N LEU A 49 -6.37 16.82 10.97
CA LEU A 49 -6.92 17.74 9.99
C LEU A 49 -7.04 17.06 8.62
N PRO A 50 -8.18 17.18 7.93
CA PRO A 50 -8.30 16.77 6.54
C PRO A 50 -7.29 17.51 5.65
N PRO A 51 -6.73 16.87 4.61
CA PRO A 51 -6.99 15.49 4.18
C PRO A 51 -6.12 14.43 4.88
N PHE A 52 -5.15 14.82 5.72
CA PHE A 52 -4.14 13.92 6.27
C PHE A 52 -4.69 12.90 7.28
N ALA A 53 -5.76 13.26 7.99
CA ALA A 53 -6.45 12.37 8.91
C ALA A 53 -7.27 11.27 8.21
N ILE A 54 -7.71 11.50 6.95
CA ILE A 54 -8.69 10.63 6.29
C ILE A 54 -8.16 9.20 6.08
N PRO A 55 -6.92 8.98 5.56
CA PRO A 55 -6.42 7.63 5.35
C PRO A 55 -6.37 6.78 6.64
N GLY A 56 -5.94 7.37 7.76
CA GLY A 56 -5.91 6.68 9.05
C GLY A 56 -7.32 6.49 9.63
N TYR A 57 -8.22 7.43 9.44
CA TYR A 57 -9.63 7.28 9.86
C TYR A 57 -10.33 6.13 9.12
N LEU A 58 -10.04 5.94 7.82
CA LEU A 58 -10.65 4.88 7.02
C LEU A 58 -10.29 3.47 7.49
N THR A 59 -9.12 3.26 8.10
CA THR A 59 -8.79 1.95 8.67
C THR A 59 -9.64 1.63 9.89
N ILE A 60 -9.98 2.64 10.69
CA ILE A 60 -10.91 2.50 11.83
C ILE A 60 -12.31 2.17 11.31
N VAL A 61 -12.84 2.97 10.37
CA VAL A 61 -14.19 2.74 9.81
C VAL A 61 -14.30 1.36 9.13
N ALA A 62 -13.25 0.92 8.44
CA ALA A 62 -13.21 -0.42 7.85
C ALA A 62 -13.24 -1.51 8.91
N PHE A 63 -12.51 -1.33 10.02
CA PHE A 63 -12.53 -2.29 11.11
C PHE A 63 -13.88 -2.29 11.82
N ASP A 64 -14.50 -1.13 12.08
CA ASP A 64 -15.84 -1.06 12.68
C ASP A 64 -16.89 -1.77 11.81
N ALA A 65 -16.81 -1.62 10.49
CA ALA A 65 -17.67 -2.32 9.55
C ALA A 65 -17.47 -3.85 9.58
N LEU A 66 -16.22 -4.31 9.82
CA LEU A 66 -15.91 -5.72 10.01
C LEU A 66 -16.36 -6.23 11.39
N GLU A 67 -16.15 -5.45 12.45
CA GLU A 67 -16.58 -5.76 13.81
C GLU A 67 -18.09 -5.96 13.88
N ALA A 68 -18.87 -5.20 13.11
CA ALA A 68 -20.32 -5.33 13.05
C ALA A 68 -20.82 -6.74 12.63
N VAL A 69 -19.96 -7.56 12.01
CA VAL A 69 -20.26 -8.94 11.62
C VAL A 69 -19.46 -9.99 12.40
N LEU A 70 -18.59 -9.57 13.31
CA LEU A 70 -17.82 -10.45 14.20
C LEU A 70 -18.55 -10.66 15.54
N PRO A 71 -18.23 -11.73 16.27
CA PRO A 71 -18.62 -11.84 17.67
C PRO A 71 -18.07 -10.66 18.49
N PRO A 72 -18.81 -10.18 19.51
CA PRO A 72 -18.37 -9.05 20.32
C PRO A 72 -17.08 -9.36 21.06
N PHE A 73 -16.16 -8.39 21.12
CA PHE A 73 -14.93 -8.52 21.86
C PHE A 73 -15.18 -8.45 23.37
N THR A 74 -14.64 -9.40 24.11
CA THR A 74 -14.87 -9.55 25.56
C THR A 74 -14.00 -8.63 26.42
N SER A 75 -13.03 -7.95 25.84
CA SER A 75 -12.13 -7.01 26.54
C SER A 75 -11.47 -6.03 25.56
N SER A 76 -10.99 -4.90 26.08
CA SER A 76 -10.22 -3.91 25.29
C SER A 76 -8.96 -4.53 24.68
N ALA A 77 -8.26 -5.40 25.41
CA ALA A 77 -7.06 -6.07 24.87
C ALA A 77 -7.39 -6.99 23.68
N ALA A 78 -8.55 -7.65 23.69
CA ALA A 78 -8.99 -8.46 22.56
C ALA A 78 -9.34 -7.59 21.34
N TYR A 79 -9.97 -6.44 21.56
CA TYR A 79 -10.24 -5.45 20.51
C TYR A 79 -8.94 -4.93 19.90
N ASP A 80 -7.99 -4.49 20.72
CA ASP A 80 -6.70 -3.96 20.26
C ASP A 80 -5.92 -5.00 19.45
N ALA A 81 -5.91 -6.25 19.90
CA ALA A 81 -5.28 -7.36 19.17
C ALA A 81 -5.98 -7.65 17.83
N ALA A 82 -7.30 -7.59 17.78
CA ALA A 82 -8.06 -7.77 16.55
C ALA A 82 -7.82 -6.63 15.56
N PHE A 83 -7.79 -5.38 16.03
CA PHE A 83 -7.47 -4.22 15.20
C PHE A 83 -6.03 -4.29 14.66
N ALA A 84 -5.05 -4.63 15.50
CA ALA A 84 -3.67 -4.83 15.07
C ALA A 84 -3.56 -5.97 14.03
N THR A 85 -4.30 -7.06 14.22
CA THR A 85 -4.38 -8.16 13.25
C THR A 85 -4.98 -7.69 11.93
N PHE A 86 -6.03 -6.88 11.96
CA PHE A 86 -6.63 -6.28 10.78
C PHE A 86 -5.61 -5.43 9.99
N LEU A 87 -4.83 -4.59 10.68
CA LEU A 87 -3.75 -3.83 10.01
C LEU A 87 -2.68 -4.77 9.39
N GLY A 88 -2.36 -5.88 10.06
CA GLY A 88 -1.47 -6.91 9.54
C GLY A 88 -2.00 -7.57 8.26
N VAL A 89 -3.32 -7.86 8.20
CA VAL A 89 -3.98 -8.38 7.00
C VAL A 89 -3.92 -7.36 5.85
N LEU A 90 -4.17 -6.07 6.12
CA LEU A 90 -4.01 -5.02 5.12
C LEU A 90 -2.57 -4.93 4.59
N ALA A 91 -1.57 -5.07 5.46
CA ALA A 91 -0.16 -5.10 5.05
C ALA A 91 0.15 -6.30 4.15
N LEU A 92 -0.44 -7.47 4.42
CA LEU A 92 -0.31 -8.66 3.56
C LEU A 92 -0.97 -8.44 2.18
N LEU A 93 -2.18 -7.89 2.14
CA LEU A 93 -2.85 -7.54 0.89
C LEU A 93 -2.04 -6.52 0.08
N SER A 94 -1.43 -5.56 0.77
CA SER A 94 -0.55 -4.55 0.17
C SER A 94 0.72 -5.18 -0.41
N ALA A 95 1.29 -6.21 0.25
CA ALA A 95 2.42 -6.96 -0.28
C ALA A 95 2.05 -7.71 -1.57
N LEU A 96 0.84 -8.28 -1.65
CA LEU A 96 0.35 -8.90 -2.88
C LEU A 96 0.17 -7.87 -4.00
N ALA A 97 -0.37 -6.69 -3.69
CA ALA A 97 -0.45 -5.59 -4.64
C ALA A 97 0.95 -5.13 -5.11
N ALA A 98 1.93 -5.08 -4.19
CA ALA A 98 3.33 -4.77 -4.52
C ALA A 98 3.94 -5.80 -5.47
N SER A 99 3.73 -7.10 -5.22
CA SER A 99 4.15 -8.17 -6.13
C SER A 99 3.49 -8.05 -7.51
N TRP A 100 2.20 -7.70 -7.55
CA TRP A 100 1.50 -7.43 -8.81
C TRP A 100 2.14 -6.27 -9.58
N THR A 101 2.45 -5.14 -8.93
CA THR A 101 3.11 -4.01 -9.61
C THR A 101 4.48 -4.39 -10.19
N ARG A 102 5.26 -5.25 -9.51
CA ARG A 102 6.52 -5.77 -10.05
C ARG A 102 6.34 -6.66 -11.26
N ALA A 103 5.33 -7.53 -11.25
CA ALA A 103 5.00 -8.34 -12.41
C ALA A 103 4.69 -7.47 -13.65
N HIS A 104 4.31 -6.20 -13.43
CA HIS A 104 4.05 -5.20 -14.47
C HIS A 104 5.19 -4.19 -14.65
N GLY A 105 6.41 -4.52 -14.21
CA GLY A 105 7.62 -3.75 -14.52
C GLY A 105 7.97 -2.63 -13.52
N ALA A 106 7.35 -2.60 -12.33
CA ALA A 106 7.81 -1.70 -11.27
C ALA A 106 9.25 -2.05 -10.83
N PRO A 107 10.11 -1.05 -10.58
CA PRO A 107 11.51 -1.26 -10.22
C PRO A 107 11.65 -1.94 -8.85
N ASP A 108 12.74 -2.67 -8.68
CA ASP A 108 13.08 -3.30 -7.42
C ASP A 108 13.38 -2.26 -6.32
N GLY A 109 12.86 -2.50 -5.11
CA GLY A 109 13.09 -1.62 -3.97
C GLY A 109 11.91 -1.57 -2.99
N TRP A 110 11.90 -0.59 -2.12
CA TRP A 110 10.80 -0.36 -1.17
C TRP A 110 9.55 0.22 -1.84
N ARG A 111 9.71 0.85 -3.01
CA ARG A 111 8.65 1.57 -3.73
C ARG A 111 7.40 0.73 -4.03
N PRO A 112 7.51 -0.53 -4.54
CA PRO A 112 6.34 -1.39 -4.72
C PRO A 112 5.55 -1.62 -3.43
N GLY A 113 6.21 -1.79 -2.28
CA GLY A 113 5.53 -1.95 -0.98
C GLY A 113 4.71 -0.71 -0.59
N VAL A 114 5.28 0.48 -0.76
CA VAL A 114 4.58 1.75 -0.51
C VAL A 114 3.43 1.96 -1.50
N ALA A 115 3.67 1.69 -2.79
CA ALA A 115 2.63 1.74 -3.81
C ALA A 115 1.48 0.76 -3.52
N GLY A 116 1.82 -0.45 -3.07
CA GLY A 116 0.86 -1.46 -2.63
C GLY A 116 0.00 -0.97 -1.47
N ALA A 117 0.59 -0.35 -0.44
CA ALA A 117 -0.17 0.22 0.67
C ALA A 117 -1.15 1.31 0.22
N PHE A 118 -0.72 2.23 -0.62
CA PHE A 118 -1.61 3.27 -1.16
C PHE A 118 -2.70 2.69 -2.05
N ALA A 119 -2.39 1.69 -2.87
CA ALA A 119 -3.39 1.01 -3.68
C ALA A 119 -4.43 0.28 -2.81
N THR A 120 -4.00 -0.44 -1.78
CA THR A 120 -4.90 -1.16 -0.86
C THR A 120 -5.78 -0.20 -0.07
N LEU A 121 -5.23 0.87 0.49
CA LEU A 121 -6.01 1.88 1.21
C LEU A 121 -6.94 2.66 0.28
N GLY A 122 -6.51 2.96 -0.95
CA GLY A 122 -7.33 3.59 -1.96
C GLY A 122 -8.52 2.71 -2.38
N ALA A 123 -8.28 1.42 -2.61
CA ALA A 123 -9.34 0.45 -2.89
C ALA A 123 -10.30 0.29 -1.69
N LEU A 124 -9.76 0.25 -0.47
CA LEU A 124 -10.56 0.20 0.76
C LEU A 124 -11.45 1.44 0.89
N ALA A 125 -10.92 2.63 0.62
CA ALA A 125 -11.67 3.88 0.62
C ALA A 125 -12.85 3.83 -0.38
N LEU A 126 -12.62 3.35 -1.60
CA LEU A 126 -13.68 3.22 -2.60
C LEU A 126 -14.73 2.16 -2.20
N ALA A 127 -14.31 1.04 -1.60
CA ALA A 127 -15.22 0.04 -1.07
C ALA A 127 -16.11 0.61 0.05
N LEU A 128 -15.53 1.38 0.97
CA LEU A 128 -16.30 2.08 2.02
C LEU A 128 -17.20 3.17 1.46
N ALA A 129 -16.73 3.93 0.47
CA ALA A 129 -17.55 4.93 -0.22
C ALA A 129 -18.83 4.29 -0.77
N ALA A 130 -18.71 3.15 -1.45
CA ALA A 130 -19.84 2.43 -2.03
C ALA A 130 -20.70 1.70 -0.99
N GLY A 131 -20.09 1.00 -0.04
CA GLY A 131 -20.80 0.11 0.90
C GLY A 131 -21.36 0.80 2.14
N VAL A 132 -20.71 1.88 2.59
CA VAL A 132 -21.06 2.61 3.82
C VAL A 132 -21.58 3.99 3.47
N PHE A 133 -20.72 4.87 2.96
CA PHE A 133 -21.06 6.29 2.85
C PHE A 133 -22.20 6.57 1.87
N LEU A 134 -22.24 5.89 0.72
CA LEU A 134 -23.32 6.06 -0.25
C LEU A 134 -24.68 5.65 0.33
N ARG A 135 -24.71 4.59 1.14
CA ARG A 135 -25.93 4.09 1.79
C ARG A 135 -26.47 5.05 2.85
N TYR A 136 -25.59 5.78 3.53
CA TYR A 136 -25.92 6.66 4.65
C TYR A 136 -25.84 8.16 4.32
N ALA A 137 -25.61 8.53 3.06
CA ALA A 137 -25.42 9.94 2.67
C ALA A 137 -26.62 10.82 3.03
N ALA A 138 -27.86 10.31 2.91
CA ALA A 138 -29.10 11.00 3.33
C ALA A 138 -29.22 12.50 2.89
N GLY A 139 -28.59 12.88 1.78
CA GLY A 139 -28.55 14.26 1.26
C GLY A 139 -27.28 15.05 1.59
N ASP A 140 -26.45 14.59 2.53
CA ASP A 140 -25.09 15.09 2.76
C ASP A 140 -24.05 14.21 2.08
N PHE A 141 -23.53 14.69 0.95
CA PHE A 141 -22.55 13.99 0.14
C PHE A 141 -21.10 14.40 0.46
N VAL A 142 -20.87 15.32 1.41
CA VAL A 142 -19.52 15.78 1.74
C VAL A 142 -18.63 14.61 2.20
N PRO A 143 -19.07 13.73 3.13
CA PRO A 143 -18.25 12.58 3.54
C PRO A 143 -17.94 11.63 2.38
N LEU A 144 -18.93 11.37 1.52
CA LEU A 144 -18.76 10.52 0.34
C LEU A 144 -17.69 11.10 -0.60
N LEU A 145 -17.78 12.39 -0.93
CA LEU A 145 -16.82 13.07 -1.81
C LEU A 145 -15.41 13.07 -1.23
N LEU A 146 -15.25 13.31 0.07
CA LEU A 146 -13.96 13.26 0.74
C LEU A 146 -13.34 11.86 0.67
N VAL A 147 -14.10 10.82 1.01
CA VAL A 147 -13.60 9.44 0.99
C VAL A 147 -13.28 8.99 -0.44
N THR A 148 -14.15 9.26 -1.41
CA THR A 148 -13.89 8.94 -2.82
C THR A 148 -12.67 9.71 -3.34
N GLY A 149 -12.58 11.01 -3.06
CA GLY A 149 -11.45 11.84 -3.46
C GLY A 149 -10.12 11.37 -2.87
N THR A 150 -10.09 11.06 -1.58
CA THR A 150 -8.91 10.46 -0.93
C THR A 150 -8.58 9.09 -1.52
N GLY A 151 -9.57 8.25 -1.78
CA GLY A 151 -9.37 6.93 -2.39
C GLY A 151 -8.71 7.02 -3.76
N VAL A 152 -9.22 7.90 -4.63
CA VAL A 152 -8.62 8.17 -5.95
C VAL A 152 -7.22 8.74 -5.82
N ALA A 153 -7.00 9.71 -4.93
CA ALA A 153 -5.69 10.31 -4.71
C ALA A 153 -4.65 9.28 -4.25
N LEU A 154 -5.03 8.36 -3.35
CA LEU A 154 -4.16 7.26 -2.92
C LEU A 154 -3.85 6.29 -4.06
N LEU A 155 -4.83 5.90 -4.87
CA LEU A 155 -4.59 5.04 -6.04
C LEU A 155 -3.61 5.68 -7.03
N VAL A 156 -3.82 6.95 -7.37
CA VAL A 156 -2.95 7.72 -8.27
C VAL A 156 -1.55 7.87 -7.66
N GLY A 157 -1.47 8.22 -6.38
CA GLY A 157 -0.21 8.33 -5.65
C GLY A 157 0.55 7.00 -5.63
N GLY A 158 -0.14 5.88 -5.43
CA GLY A 158 0.43 4.54 -5.48
C GLY A 158 1.01 4.22 -6.86
N ALA A 159 0.26 4.49 -7.93
CA ALA A 159 0.74 4.32 -9.30
C ALA A 159 1.97 5.20 -9.59
N ALA A 160 1.95 6.47 -9.15
CA ALA A 160 3.08 7.39 -9.30
C ALA A 160 4.33 6.91 -8.53
N VAL A 161 4.18 6.38 -7.32
CA VAL A 161 5.30 5.81 -6.55
C VAL A 161 5.87 4.56 -7.23
N ALA A 162 5.01 3.71 -7.79
CA ALA A 162 5.41 2.50 -8.50
C ALA A 162 6.17 2.81 -9.80
N PHE A 163 5.69 3.75 -10.61
CA PHE A 163 6.15 3.92 -12.00
C PHE A 163 6.82 5.26 -12.31
N GLY A 164 6.71 6.27 -11.45
CA GLY A 164 7.06 7.66 -11.76
C GLY A 164 8.54 7.95 -12.03
N SER A 165 9.47 7.05 -11.73
CA SER A 165 10.88 7.20 -12.14
C SER A 165 11.21 6.63 -13.51
N ALA A 166 10.34 5.79 -14.09
CA ALA A 166 10.60 5.15 -15.38
C ALA A 166 10.41 6.11 -16.57
N THR A 167 9.60 7.17 -16.39
CA THR A 167 9.36 8.21 -17.40
C THR A 167 10.55 9.14 -17.57
N PHE A 168 11.16 9.64 -16.48
CA PHE A 168 12.29 10.57 -16.57
C PHE A 168 13.55 9.97 -17.22
N ALA A 169 13.77 8.66 -17.12
CA ALA A 169 14.94 8.01 -17.72
C ALA A 169 14.79 7.79 -19.25
N ARG A 170 13.55 7.75 -19.78
CA ARG A 170 13.29 7.62 -21.22
C ARG A 170 13.45 8.93 -21.98
N ASP A 171 13.22 10.07 -21.32
CA ASP A 171 13.28 11.39 -21.96
C ASP A 171 14.70 12.00 -21.94
N SER A 172 15.64 11.34 -21.27
CA SER A 172 17.05 11.77 -21.14
C SER A 172 18.04 10.94 -21.97
N ALA A 173 17.55 10.02 -22.81
CA ALA A 173 18.35 9.16 -23.70
C ALA A 173 18.03 9.46 -25.17
#